data_AF-A0A7S4J8R1-F1
#
_entry.id   AF-A0A7S4J8R1-F1
#
_cell.length_a   1.000
_cell.length_b   1.000
_cell.length_c   1.000
_cell.angle_alpha   90.00
_cell.angle_beta   90.00
_cell.angle_gamma   90.00
#
_symmetry.space_group_name_H-M   'P 1'
#
loop_
_entity.id
_entity.type
_entity.pdbx_description
1 polymer ?
#
loop_
_entity_poly.entity_id
_entity_poly.type
_entity_poly.pdbx_seq_one_letter_code
_entity_poly.pdbx_strand_id
1 'polypeptide(L)'
;MGSRFVFVERPLDPIFEDLLSVQTIKDFDNRVMEIYSTIDVQGRNKINYNQLSDSLKRVKIEPQIRLSIDDYERIVEHLGKTKLDCLSSSEFLAAVKEEFLDFCQRHIDKAIPTVHKHDPQLTLTMAAIRMLLSEKEQRKAILDLQGSSREQDAIIQNLQQEMAQMKRTFRAAIELFYSRSEEMEREIDTIKQKFQEIEELSACSTPRRSKSSSPPPGSQRRPTSVVAARNVSARVTNQTRSRSAGQQQENKSHHTSNSSSQVAMKRLNDLHSKVSHFKTALHQAQ
;
A
#
# COMPACT_ATOMS: atom_id res chain seq x y z
N MET A 1 27.65 15.94 -2.39
CA MET A 1 27.78 15.35 -1.04
C MET A 1 26.46 14.68 -0.71
N GLY A 2 26.41 13.36 -0.61
CA GLY A 2 25.19 12.64 -0.29
C GLY A 2 25.01 12.57 1.21
N SER A 3 24.13 13.40 1.78
CA SER A 3 23.68 13.23 3.16
C SER A 3 23.04 11.84 3.28
N ARG A 4 23.70 10.92 3.99
CA ARG A 4 23.07 9.69 4.45
C ARG A 4 22.04 10.11 5.50
N PHE A 5 20.79 10.26 5.08
CA PHE A 5 19.68 10.36 6.02
C PHE A 5 19.66 9.06 6.82
N VAL A 6 20.09 9.14 8.08
CA VAL A 6 19.95 8.04 9.04
C VAL A 6 18.49 8.07 9.47
N PHE A 7 17.71 7.13 8.94
CA PHE A 7 16.32 6.98 9.35
C PHE A 7 16.29 6.32 10.72
N VAL A 8 15.72 7.01 11.69
CA VAL A 8 15.55 6.48 13.05
C VAL A 8 14.24 5.68 13.06
N GLU A 9 14.37 4.36 13.10
CA GLU A 9 13.24 3.47 13.41
C GLU A 9 12.82 3.69 14.86
N ARG A 10 11.52 3.78 15.10
CA ARG A 10 10.94 3.95 16.44
C ARG A 10 10.41 2.62 16.98
N PRO A 11 10.32 2.44 18.30
CA PRO A 11 9.97 1.15 18.89
C PRO A 11 8.60 0.62 18.49
N LEU A 12 7.64 1.50 18.18
CA LEU A 12 6.27 1.11 17.83
C LEU A 12 6.06 0.87 16.33
N ASP A 13 7.07 1.13 15.49
CA ASP A 13 7.00 0.96 14.04
C ASP A 13 6.49 -0.43 13.62
N PRO A 14 6.93 -1.54 14.24
CA PRO A 14 6.44 -2.87 13.85
C PRO A 14 4.94 -3.08 14.11
N ILE A 15 4.34 -2.39 15.09
CA ILE A 15 2.88 -2.40 15.29
C ILE A 15 2.20 -1.58 14.19
N PHE A 16 2.78 -0.45 13.82
CA PHE A 16 2.20 0.42 12.81
C PHE A 16 2.21 -0.19 11.41
N GLU A 17 3.21 -1.04 11.10
CA GLU A 17 3.21 -1.81 9.85
C GLU A 17 1.99 -2.75 9.72
N ASP A 18 1.55 -3.39 10.80
CA ASP A 18 0.31 -4.21 10.81
C ASP A 18 -0.93 -3.33 10.58
N LEU A 19 -0.92 -2.12 11.17
CA LEU A 19 -2.01 -1.15 11.08
C LEU A 19 -2.14 -0.46 9.72
N LEU A 20 -1.15 -0.56 8.83
CA LEU A 20 -1.24 -0.03 7.47
C LEU A 20 -2.31 -0.74 6.61
N SER A 21 -2.72 -1.94 6.99
CA SER A 21 -3.74 -2.73 6.28
C SER A 21 -5.18 -2.24 6.52
N VAL A 22 -5.35 -1.33 7.48
CA VAL A 22 -6.65 -0.84 7.94
C VAL A 22 -7.26 0.14 6.94
N GLN A 23 -8.56 0.00 6.66
CA GLN A 23 -9.24 0.79 5.62
C GLN A 23 -9.94 2.04 6.13
N THR A 24 -10.37 2.05 7.40
CA THR A 24 -11.12 3.17 7.98
C THR A 24 -10.54 3.61 9.33
N ILE A 25 -10.78 4.86 9.71
CA ILE A 25 -10.40 5.38 11.04
C ILE A 25 -11.07 4.57 12.15
N LYS A 26 -12.30 4.10 11.94
CA LYS A 26 -13.02 3.29 12.92
C LYS A 26 -12.36 1.92 13.12
N ASP A 27 -11.92 1.29 12.04
CA ASP A 27 -11.20 0.01 12.12
C ASP A 27 -9.85 0.20 12.83
N PHE A 28 -9.20 1.34 12.61
CA PHE A 28 -7.96 1.70 13.29
C PHE A 28 -8.21 1.82 14.80
N ASP A 29 -9.24 2.58 15.18
CA ASP A 29 -9.61 2.79 16.59
C ASP A 29 -9.94 1.47 17.27
N ASN A 30 -10.73 0.60 16.62
CA ASN A 30 -11.06 -0.73 17.13
C ASN A 30 -9.79 -1.56 17.36
N ARG A 31 -8.88 -1.58 16.38
CA ARG A 31 -7.66 -2.38 16.46
C ARG A 31 -6.72 -1.89 17.56
N VAL A 32 -6.59 -0.58 17.73
CA VAL A 32 -5.83 0.01 18.84
C VAL A 32 -6.49 -0.30 20.20
N MET A 33 -7.82 -0.30 20.27
CA MET A 33 -8.54 -0.66 21.49
C MET A 33 -8.46 -2.15 21.85
N GLU A 34 -8.35 -3.04 20.87
CA GLU A 34 -8.02 -4.45 21.09
C GLU A 34 -6.63 -4.62 21.72
N ILE A 35 -5.64 -3.87 21.20
CA ILE A 35 -4.29 -3.83 21.77
C ILE A 35 -4.33 -3.33 23.21
N TYR A 36 -5.05 -2.22 23.47
CA TYR A 36 -5.23 -1.67 24.82
C TYR A 36 -5.81 -2.70 25.79
N SER A 37 -6.87 -3.41 25.38
CA SER A 37 -7.55 -4.41 26.20
C SER A 37 -6.65 -5.60 26.52
N THR A 38 -5.70 -5.91 25.63
CA THR A 38 -4.70 -6.96 25.86
C THR A 38 -3.59 -6.52 26.83
N ILE A 39 -3.29 -5.22 26.86
CA ILE A 39 -2.30 -4.61 27.77
C ILE A 39 -2.87 -4.43 29.18
N ASP A 40 -4.13 -4.00 29.31
CA ASP A 40 -4.82 -3.82 30.59
C ASP A 40 -5.31 -5.17 31.17
N VAL A 41 -4.36 -6.07 31.42
CA VAL A 41 -4.60 -7.42 31.97
C VAL A 41 -5.36 -7.38 33.30
N GLN A 42 -5.25 -6.27 34.03
CA GLN A 42 -5.86 -6.10 35.35
C GLN A 42 -7.21 -5.38 35.29
N GLY A 43 -7.68 -4.97 34.11
CA GLY A 43 -8.96 -4.29 33.92
C GLY A 43 -9.09 -3.00 34.71
N ARG A 44 -7.98 -2.31 35.00
CA ARG A 44 -8.00 -1.09 35.83
C ARG A 44 -8.37 0.15 35.02
N ASN A 45 -8.60 0.01 33.72
CA ASN A 45 -8.81 1.07 32.75
C ASN A 45 -7.70 2.13 32.75
N LYS A 46 -6.50 1.74 33.18
CA LYS A 46 -5.31 2.58 33.24
C LYS A 46 -4.08 1.73 33.02
N ILE A 47 -3.24 2.14 32.07
CA ILE A 47 -1.97 1.49 31.77
C ILE A 47 -0.81 2.41 32.14
N ASN A 48 0.21 1.88 32.80
CA ASN A 48 1.46 2.60 33.06
C ASN A 48 2.59 2.09 32.16
N TYR A 49 3.75 2.76 32.22
CA TYR A 49 4.94 2.38 31.46
C TYR A 49 5.30 0.89 31.61
N ASN A 50 5.33 0.36 32.84
CA ASN A 50 5.73 -1.03 33.08
C ASN A 50 4.77 -2.01 32.42
N GLN A 51 3.46 -1.78 32.57
CA GLN A 51 2.43 -2.60 31.93
C GLN A 51 2.54 -2.56 30.40
N LEU A 52 2.75 -1.38 29.82
CA LEU A 52 2.92 -1.23 28.38
C LEU A 52 4.19 -1.92 27.89
N SER A 53 5.35 -1.62 28.48
CA SER A 53 6.65 -2.21 28.12
C SER A 53 6.63 -3.73 28.21
N ASP A 54 6.07 -4.29 29.28
CA ASP A 54 6.00 -5.75 29.44
C ASP A 54 5.00 -6.41 28.51
N SER A 55 3.90 -5.73 28.19
CA SER A 55 2.91 -6.25 27.23
C SER A 55 3.45 -6.24 25.82
N LEU A 56 4.15 -5.18 25.41
CA LEU A 56 4.78 -5.09 24.09
C LEU A 56 5.81 -6.19 23.84
N LYS A 57 6.55 -6.62 24.88
CA LYS A 57 7.48 -7.77 24.79
C LYS A 57 6.77 -9.09 24.50
N ARG A 58 5.49 -9.23 24.88
CA ARG A 58 4.69 -10.46 24.69
C ARG A 58 3.98 -10.51 23.33
N VAL A 59 3.93 -9.39 22.60
CA VAL A 59 3.32 -9.35 21.28
C VAL A 59 4.22 -10.12 20.30
N LYS A 60 3.62 -11.02 19.51
CA LYS A 60 4.33 -11.84 18.52
C LYS A 60 4.58 -11.05 17.23
N ILE A 61 5.32 -9.95 17.33
CA ILE A 61 5.72 -9.11 16.20
C ILE A 61 7.26 -9.12 16.12
N GLU A 62 7.79 -9.20 14.90
CA GLU A 62 9.21 -9.09 14.61
C GLU A 62 9.51 -7.78 13.88
N PRO A 63 10.54 -7.01 14.29
CA PRO A 63 11.40 -7.25 15.46
C PRO A 63 10.67 -7.06 16.79
N GLN A 64 11.13 -7.76 17.84
CA GLN A 64 10.52 -7.66 19.17
C GLN A 64 10.63 -6.22 19.70
N ILE A 65 9.51 -5.66 20.11
CA ILE A 65 9.41 -4.28 20.55
C ILE A 65 10.04 -4.13 21.94
N ARG A 66 11.01 -3.21 22.04
CA ARG A 66 11.64 -2.81 23.30
C ARG A 66 11.38 -1.34 23.52
N LEU A 67 10.43 -1.05 24.40
CA LEU A 67 10.10 0.32 24.77
C LEU A 67 10.98 0.77 25.94
N SER A 68 11.80 1.80 25.73
CA SER A 68 12.54 2.46 26.80
C SER A 68 11.67 3.51 27.51
N ILE A 69 12.15 4.01 28.66
CA ILE A 69 11.46 5.09 29.39
C ILE A 69 11.41 6.35 28.54
N ASP A 70 12.52 6.71 27.89
CA ASP A 70 12.61 7.91 27.05
C ASP A 70 11.64 7.83 25.87
N ASP A 71 11.47 6.64 25.29
CA ASP A 71 10.46 6.40 24.25
C ASP A 71 9.05 6.60 24.79
N TYR A 72 8.76 6.09 25.98
CA TYR A 72 7.45 6.28 26.60
C TYR A 72 7.15 7.74 26.90
N GLU A 73 8.11 8.46 27.49
CA GLU A 73 7.97 9.89 27.78
C GLU A 73 7.67 10.68 26.52
N ARG A 74 8.40 10.41 25.43
CA ARG A 74 8.13 11.01 24.11
C ARG A 74 6.73 10.69 23.58
N ILE A 75 6.28 9.43 23.69
CA ILE A 75 4.94 9.02 23.25
C ILE A 75 3.85 9.79 24.01
N VAL A 76 4.04 10.04 25.31
CA VAL A 76 3.01 10.68 26.15
C VAL A 76 3.18 12.20 26.28
N GLU A 77 4.27 12.77 25.75
CA GLU A 77 4.63 14.18 25.88
C GLU A 77 3.54 15.12 25.36
N HIS A 78 2.95 14.82 24.20
CA HIS A 78 1.88 15.63 23.61
C HIS A 78 0.59 15.64 24.44
N LEU A 79 0.44 14.73 25.40
CA LEU A 79 -0.66 14.72 26.36
C LEU A 79 -0.34 15.51 27.65
N GLY A 80 0.85 16.12 27.74
CA GLY A 80 1.33 16.78 28.96
C GLY A 80 1.61 15.80 30.10
N LYS A 81 1.93 14.54 29.77
CA LYS A 81 2.15 13.46 30.73
C LYS A 81 3.62 13.12 30.89
N THR A 82 3.92 12.45 32.00
CA THR A 82 5.25 11.99 32.38
C THR A 82 5.30 10.46 32.50
N LYS A 83 6.50 9.89 32.70
CA LYS A 83 6.67 8.44 32.94
C LYS A 83 5.89 7.88 34.13
N LEU A 84 5.50 8.72 35.09
CA LEU A 84 4.76 8.30 36.27
C LEU A 84 3.26 8.24 36.03
N ASP A 85 2.78 8.89 34.96
CA ASP A 85 1.37 8.98 34.66
C ASP A 85 0.85 7.72 33.98
N CYS A 86 -0.35 7.32 34.38
CA CYS A 86 -1.07 6.25 33.72
C CYS A 86 -1.92 6.82 32.57
N LEU A 87 -2.06 6.06 31.49
CA LEU A 87 -2.94 6.37 30.36
C LEU A 87 -4.27 5.64 30.54
N SER A 88 -5.37 6.38 30.47
CA SER A 88 -6.69 5.80 30.20
C SER A 88 -6.78 5.32 28.75
N SER A 89 -7.88 4.64 28.40
CA SER A 89 -8.14 4.16 27.05
C SER A 89 -8.13 5.28 26.00
N SER A 90 -8.78 6.40 26.28
CA SER A 90 -8.85 7.54 25.36
C SER A 90 -7.49 8.20 25.16
N GLU A 91 -6.71 8.32 26.24
CA GLU A 91 -5.37 8.90 26.20
C GLU A 91 -4.38 7.97 25.49
N PHE A 92 -4.48 6.65 25.70
CA PHE A 92 -3.69 5.69 24.94
C PHE A 92 -4.02 5.75 23.45
N LEU A 93 -5.30 5.77 23.08
CA LEU A 93 -5.72 5.89 21.68
C LEU A 93 -5.20 7.18 21.05
N ALA A 94 -5.28 8.31 21.77
CA ALA A 94 -4.72 9.57 21.31
C ALA A 94 -3.20 9.48 21.08
N ALA A 95 -2.47 8.86 22.01
CA ALA A 95 -1.03 8.72 21.88
C ALA A 95 -0.59 7.81 20.74
N VAL A 96 -1.29 6.69 20.54
CA VAL A 96 -1.02 5.77 19.44
C VAL A 96 -1.34 6.43 18.09
N LYS A 97 -2.41 7.24 18.01
CA LYS A 97 -2.72 8.03 16.80
C LYS A 97 -1.62 9.03 16.48
N GLU A 98 -1.07 9.70 17.48
CA GLU A 98 0.03 10.65 17.28
C GLU A 98 1.27 9.95 16.72
N GLU A 99 1.71 8.86 17.37
CA GLU A 99 2.87 8.10 16.90
C GLU A 99 2.64 7.45 15.54
N PHE A 100 1.40 7.06 15.21
CA PHE A 100 1.07 6.54 13.88
C PHE A 100 1.18 7.61 12.78
N LEU A 101 0.83 8.86 13.09
CA LEU A 101 1.02 9.98 12.16
C LEU A 101 2.51 10.24 11.94
N ASP A 102 3.31 10.28 13.01
CA ASP A 102 4.77 10.39 12.93
C ASP A 102 5.40 9.26 12.10
N PHE A 103 4.88 8.03 12.27
CA PHE A 103 5.26 6.88 11.46
C PHE A 103 4.93 7.08 9.98
N CYS A 104 3.72 7.50 9.65
CA CYS A 104 3.31 7.78 8.27
C CYS A 104 4.18 8.86 7.64
N GLN A 105 4.47 9.94 8.37
CA GLN A 105 5.31 11.04 7.91
C GLN A 105 6.72 10.56 7.56
N ARG A 106 7.38 9.82 8.46
CA ARG A 106 8.72 9.24 8.21
C ARG A 106 8.73 8.31 7.01
N HIS A 107 7.68 7.51 6.83
CA HIS A 107 7.57 6.61 5.68
C HIS A 107 7.37 7.35 4.36
N ILE A 108 6.56 8.41 4.35
CA ILE A 108 6.38 9.27 3.18
C ILE A 108 7.70 9.94 2.81
N ASP A 109 8.42 10.52 3.78
CA ASP A 109 9.72 11.15 3.55
C ASP A 109 10.75 10.16 2.98
N LYS A 110 10.74 8.91 3.44
CA LYS A 110 11.60 7.84 2.91
C LYS A 110 11.22 7.44 1.48
N ALA A 111 9.92 7.44 1.15
CA ALA A 111 9.42 6.97 -0.12
C ALA A 111 9.54 8.02 -1.25
N ILE A 112 9.38 9.32 -0.95
CA ILE A 112 9.41 10.41 -1.93
C ILE A 112 10.64 10.35 -2.87
N PRO A 113 11.90 10.22 -2.40
CA PRO A 113 13.07 10.19 -3.27
C PRO A 113 13.09 9.01 -4.24
N THR A 114 12.47 7.90 -3.84
CA THR A 114 12.39 6.67 -4.64
C THR A 114 11.28 6.80 -5.68
N VAL A 115 10.09 7.23 -5.25
CA VAL A 115 8.92 7.41 -6.11
C VAL A 115 9.15 8.52 -7.14
N HIS A 116 9.84 9.61 -6.79
CA HIS A 116 10.14 10.71 -7.70
C HIS A 116 10.84 10.30 -8.99
N LYS A 117 11.66 9.25 -8.94
CA LYS A 117 12.37 8.74 -10.12
C LYS A 117 11.48 7.94 -11.07
N HIS A 118 10.38 7.38 -10.57
CA HIS A 118 9.53 6.44 -11.30
C HIS A 118 8.16 7.01 -11.65
N ASP A 119 7.61 7.85 -10.77
CA ASP A 119 6.29 8.45 -10.89
C ASP A 119 6.29 9.87 -10.29
N PRO A 120 6.58 10.89 -11.11
CA PRO A 120 6.55 12.29 -10.68
C PRO A 120 5.18 12.76 -10.18
N GLN A 121 4.08 12.14 -10.66
CA GLN A 121 2.73 12.55 -10.30
C GLN A 121 2.33 12.00 -8.94
N LEU A 122 2.61 10.72 -8.66
CA LEU A 122 2.46 10.16 -7.32
C LEU A 122 3.32 10.91 -6.29
N THR A 123 4.50 11.38 -6.71
CA THR A 123 5.36 12.20 -5.86
C THR A 123 4.71 13.50 -5.44
N LEU A 124 3.96 14.16 -6.34
CA LEU A 124 3.22 15.37 -6.00
C LEU A 124 2.14 15.09 -4.95
N THR A 125 1.43 13.96 -5.09
CA THR A 125 0.44 13.52 -4.09
C THR A 125 1.10 13.24 -2.74
N MET A 126 2.22 12.53 -2.72
CA MET A 126 2.96 12.25 -1.48
C MET A 126 3.51 13.53 -0.84
N ALA A 127 4.00 14.47 -1.63
CA ALA A 127 4.44 15.78 -1.14
C ALA A 127 3.28 16.58 -0.53
N ALA A 128 2.09 16.55 -1.15
CA ALA A 128 0.89 17.18 -0.62
C ALA A 128 0.45 16.55 0.71
N ILE A 129 0.43 15.22 0.81
CA ILE A 129 0.12 14.51 2.07
C ILE A 129 1.13 14.87 3.14
N ARG A 130 2.42 14.87 2.81
CA ARG A 130 3.49 15.28 3.73
C ARG A 130 3.26 16.69 4.29
N MET A 131 2.88 17.63 3.43
CA MET A 131 2.59 19.00 3.85
C MET A 131 1.39 19.07 4.79
N LEU A 132 0.33 18.30 4.53
CA LEU A 132 -0.85 18.22 5.41
C LEU A 132 -0.52 17.63 6.78
N LEU A 133 0.35 16.63 6.83
CA LEU A 133 0.82 16.03 8.08
C LEU A 133 1.68 17.02 8.89
N SER A 134 2.59 17.74 8.22
CA SER A 134 3.39 18.81 8.85
C SER A 134 2.56 20.03 9.28
N GLU A 135 1.39 20.28 8.67
CA GLU A 135 0.47 21.35 9.09
C GLU A 135 0.00 21.16 10.54
N LYS A 136 -0.13 19.90 10.99
CA LYS A 136 -0.52 19.58 12.37
C LYS A 136 0.55 20.00 13.39
N GLU A 137 1.82 19.73 13.07
CA GLU A 137 2.97 20.15 13.89
C GLU A 137 3.08 21.67 13.94
N GLN A 138 2.86 22.34 12.81
CA GLN A 138 2.85 23.81 12.74
C GLN A 138 1.71 24.43 13.55
N ARG A 139 0.50 23.85 13.51
CA ARG A 139 -0.64 24.32 14.32
C ARG A 139 -0.39 24.14 15.82
N LYS A 140 0.24 23.03 16.23
CA LYS A 140 0.66 22.81 17.62
C LYS A 140 1.70 23.86 18.04
N ALA A 141 2.72 24.10 17.21
CA ALA A 141 3.71 25.15 17.46
C ALA A 141 3.07 26.56 17.55
N ILE A 142 2.05 26.85 16.73
CA ILE A 142 1.30 28.12 16.79
C ILE A 142 0.54 28.25 18.11
N LEU A 143 -0.14 27.18 18.57
CA LEU A 143 -0.84 27.17 19.86
C LEU A 143 0.13 27.33 21.04
N ASP A 144 1.31 26.71 20.96
CA ASP A 144 2.36 26.85 21.97
C ASP A 144 2.98 28.27 21.94
N LEU A 145 3.00 28.91 20.77
CA LEU A 145 3.51 30.27 20.59
C LEU A 145 2.52 31.37 21.00
N GLN A 146 1.21 31.11 21.12
CA GLN A 146 0.15 32.08 21.49
C GLN A 146 0.32 32.77 22.86
N GLY A 147 1.43 32.52 23.56
CA GLY A 147 1.78 33.15 24.82
C GLY A 147 2.48 34.53 24.76
N SER A 148 2.90 35.11 23.61
CA SER A 148 3.61 36.42 23.68
C SER A 148 3.84 37.25 22.39
N SER A 149 3.21 38.44 22.32
CA SER A 149 3.64 39.64 21.55
C SER A 149 3.09 39.86 20.11
N ARG A 150 2.95 41.14 19.73
CA ARG A 150 2.40 41.66 18.45
C ARG A 150 3.20 41.28 17.20
N GLU A 151 4.49 40.94 17.33
CA GLU A 151 5.27 40.39 16.22
C GLU A 151 4.80 38.97 15.83
N GLN A 152 4.20 38.23 16.78
CA GLN A 152 3.63 36.92 16.50
C GLN A 152 2.34 36.99 15.69
N ASP A 153 1.51 38.03 15.86
CA ASP A 153 0.29 38.18 15.07
C ASP A 153 0.59 38.31 13.58
N ALA A 154 1.69 38.98 13.22
CA ALA A 154 2.15 39.09 11.84
C ALA A 154 2.67 37.75 11.29
N ILE A 155 3.38 36.96 12.12
CA ILE A 155 3.82 35.61 11.75
C ILE A 155 2.62 34.67 11.57
N ILE A 156 1.65 34.74 12.47
CA ILE A 156 0.41 33.96 12.41
C ILE A 156 -0.41 34.33 11.16
N GLN A 157 -0.54 35.62 10.85
CA GLN A 157 -1.22 36.05 9.62
C GLN A 157 -0.50 35.54 8.36
N ASN A 158 0.83 35.63 8.32
CA ASN A 158 1.60 35.16 7.17
C ASN A 158 1.45 33.64 6.99
N LEU A 159 1.53 32.87 8.09
CA LEU A 159 1.29 31.43 8.06
C LEU A 159 -0.14 31.07 7.68
N GLN A 160 -1.14 31.81 8.16
CA GLN A 160 -2.54 31.62 7.74
C GLN A 160 -2.74 31.89 6.25
N GLN A 161 -2.04 32.88 5.71
CA GLN A 161 -2.04 33.19 4.28
C GLN A 161 -1.36 32.07 3.47
N GLU A 162 -0.21 31.57 3.92
CA GLU A 162 0.44 30.40 3.32
C GLU A 162 -0.46 29.17 3.37
N MET A 163 -1.14 28.91 4.50
CA MET A 163 -2.10 27.82 4.62
C MET A 163 -3.29 27.99 3.67
N ALA A 164 -3.80 29.21 3.49
CA ALA A 164 -4.88 29.48 2.55
C ALA A 164 -4.44 29.20 1.10
N GLN A 165 -3.21 29.58 0.75
CA GLN A 165 -2.63 29.30 -0.57
C GLN A 165 -2.38 27.79 -0.78
N MET A 166 -1.92 27.11 0.26
CA MET A 166 -1.73 25.66 0.28
C MET A 166 -3.06 24.92 0.08
N LYS A 167 -4.13 25.33 0.76
CA LYS A 167 -5.47 24.75 0.57
C LYS A 167 -5.98 24.91 -0.87
N ARG A 168 -5.72 26.05 -1.50
CA ARG A 168 -6.11 26.30 -2.90
C ARG A 168 -5.33 25.40 -3.87
N THR A 169 -4.01 25.33 -3.70
CA THR A 169 -3.15 24.46 -4.55
C THR A 169 -3.48 22.99 -4.35
N PHE A 170 -3.80 22.58 -3.13
CA PHE A 170 -4.27 21.24 -2.83
C PHE A 170 -5.62 20.92 -3.50
N ARG A 171 -6.60 21.82 -3.40
CA ARG A 171 -7.89 21.65 -4.08
C ARG A 171 -7.69 21.49 -5.61
N ALA A 172 -6.83 22.32 -6.21
CA ALA A 172 -6.50 22.19 -7.63
C ALA A 172 -5.82 20.84 -7.96
N ALA A 173 -4.91 20.36 -7.10
CA ALA A 173 -4.27 19.06 -7.29
C ALA A 173 -5.27 17.89 -7.18
N ILE A 174 -6.23 17.98 -6.25
CA ILE A 174 -7.34 17.02 -6.14
C ILE A 174 -8.22 17.04 -7.39
N GLU A 175 -8.60 18.23 -7.89
CA GLU A 175 -9.41 18.36 -9.11
C GLU A 175 -8.69 17.78 -10.34
N LEU A 176 -7.39 17.99 -10.46
CA LEU A 176 -6.55 17.36 -11.49
C LEU A 176 -6.54 15.83 -11.36
N PHE A 177 -6.44 15.32 -10.13
CA PHE A 177 -6.47 13.88 -9.87
C PHE A 177 -7.83 13.27 -10.25
N TYR A 178 -8.94 13.91 -9.91
CA TYR A 178 -10.28 13.47 -10.33
C TYR A 178 -10.43 13.45 -11.84
N SER A 179 -10.03 14.53 -12.51
CA SER A 179 -10.09 14.64 -13.97
C SER A 179 -9.31 13.50 -14.65
N ARG A 180 -8.12 13.18 -14.12
CA ARG A 180 -7.31 12.08 -14.64
C ARG A 180 -7.89 10.70 -14.32
N SER A 181 -8.49 10.53 -13.14
CA SER A 181 -9.18 9.29 -12.78
C SER A 181 -10.33 9.01 -13.73
N GLU A 182 -11.11 10.03 -14.10
CA GLU A 182 -12.19 9.89 -15.07
C GLU A 182 -11.68 9.57 -16.48
N GLU A 183 -10.55 10.15 -16.89
CA GLU A 183 -9.91 9.83 -18.16
C GLU A 183 -9.46 8.36 -18.20
N MET A 184 -8.83 7.88 -17.11
CA MET A 184 -8.41 6.50 -16.98
C MET A 184 -9.59 5.52 -16.95
N GLU A 185 -10.72 5.88 -16.33
CA GLU A 185 -11.96 5.09 -16.39
C GLU A 185 -12.46 4.93 -17.83
N ARG A 186 -12.46 6.02 -18.63
CA ARG A 186 -12.83 5.97 -20.05
C ARG A 186 -11.87 5.12 -20.88
N GLU A 187 -10.57 5.20 -20.62
CA GLU A 187 -9.56 4.35 -21.27
C GLU A 187 -9.80 2.87 -20.95
N ILE A 188 -10.06 2.54 -19.68
CA ILE A 188 -10.39 1.18 -19.23
C ILE A 188 -11.63 0.66 -19.95
N ASP A 189 -12.69 1.45 -20.05
CA ASP A 189 -13.93 1.04 -20.72
C ASP A 189 -13.73 0.86 -22.23
N THR A 190 -12.91 1.70 -22.85
CA THR A 190 -12.50 1.54 -24.26
C THR A 190 -11.73 0.23 -24.47
N ILE A 191 -10.84 -0.13 -23.54
CA ILE A 191 -10.10 -1.41 -23.58
C ILE A 191 -11.07 -2.59 -23.42
N LYS A 192 -12.02 -2.52 -22.48
CA LYS A 192 -13.04 -3.58 -22.29
C LYS A 192 -13.85 -3.78 -23.56
N GLN A 193 -14.29 -2.70 -24.21
CA GLN A 193 -15.04 -2.77 -25.47
C GLN A 193 -14.23 -3.47 -26.58
N LYS A 194 -12.96 -3.09 -26.76
CA LYS A 194 -12.07 -3.74 -27.74
C LYS A 194 -11.86 -5.23 -27.44
N PHE A 195 -11.78 -5.62 -26.17
CA PHE A 195 -11.69 -7.03 -25.78
C PHE A 195 -12.96 -7.81 -26.17
N GLN A 196 -14.13 -7.21 -25.95
CA GLN A 196 -15.40 -7.82 -26.32
C GLN A 196 -15.53 -8.01 -27.85
N GLU A 197 -15.13 -7.01 -28.64
CA GLU A 197 -15.08 -7.11 -30.11
C GLU A 197 -14.15 -8.24 -30.58
N ILE A 198 -12.99 -8.41 -29.94
CA ILE A 198 -12.06 -9.51 -30.25
C ILE A 198 -12.69 -10.87 -29.92
N GLU A 199 -13.40 -11.00 -28.78
CA GLU A 199 -14.10 -12.23 -28.41
C GLU A 199 -15.18 -12.59 -29.43
N GLU A 200 -15.98 -11.61 -29.89
CA GLU A 200 -17.02 -11.81 -30.91
C GLU A 200 -16.44 -12.23 -32.28
N LEU A 201 -15.34 -11.59 -32.71
CA LEU A 201 -14.62 -11.96 -33.94
C LEU A 201 -14.02 -13.38 -33.85
N SER A 202 -13.55 -13.78 -32.67
CA SER A 202 -13.04 -15.13 -32.44
C SER A 202 -14.13 -16.20 -32.49
N ALA A 203 -15.33 -15.90 -31.98
CA ALA A 203 -16.47 -16.82 -32.00
C ALA A 203 -16.99 -17.06 -33.43
N CYS A 204 -16.99 -16.03 -34.27
CA CYS A 204 -17.43 -16.11 -35.66
C CYS A 204 -16.48 -16.88 -36.58
N SER A 205 -15.21 -17.03 -36.18
CA SER A 205 -14.14 -17.66 -36.98
C SER A 205 -14.02 -19.18 -36.76
N THR A 206 -14.89 -19.80 -35.96
CA THR A 206 -14.85 -21.26 -35.74
C THR A 206 -15.29 -21.96 -37.04
N PRO A 207 -14.39 -22.63 -37.79
CA PRO A 207 -14.79 -23.32 -38.99
C PRO A 207 -15.74 -24.43 -38.56
N ARG A 208 -16.94 -24.43 -39.14
CA ARG A 208 -17.90 -25.52 -39.03
C ARG A 208 -17.20 -26.78 -39.53
N ARG A 209 -16.59 -27.54 -38.61
CA ARG A 209 -15.89 -28.77 -38.92
C ARG A 209 -16.94 -29.68 -39.55
N SER A 210 -16.93 -29.73 -40.87
CA SER A 210 -17.78 -30.60 -41.66
C SER A 210 -17.62 -32.01 -41.09
N LYS A 211 -18.75 -32.62 -40.73
CA LYS A 211 -18.83 -34.00 -40.28
C LYS A 211 -18.16 -34.86 -41.35
N SER A 212 -16.89 -35.19 -41.16
CA SER A 212 -16.21 -36.22 -41.93
C SER A 212 -16.85 -37.54 -41.55
N SER A 213 -17.56 -38.11 -42.51
CA SER A 213 -18.09 -39.46 -42.53
C SER A 213 -17.13 -40.48 -41.92
N SER A 214 -17.69 -41.35 -41.10
CA SER A 214 -17.09 -42.55 -40.53
C SER A 214 -16.37 -43.41 -41.60
N PRO A 215 -15.17 -43.96 -41.31
CA PRO A 215 -14.69 -45.16 -41.98
C PRO A 215 -15.26 -46.42 -41.28
N PRO A 216 -15.35 -47.55 -42.00
CA PRO A 216 -16.00 -48.78 -41.51
C PRO A 216 -15.14 -49.54 -40.48
N PRO A 217 -15.73 -50.49 -39.72
CA PRO A 217 -15.00 -51.32 -38.80
C PRO A 217 -14.32 -52.46 -39.56
N GLY A 218 -13.03 -52.68 -39.34
CA GLY A 218 -12.39 -53.91 -39.82
C GLY A 218 -10.88 -53.82 -39.99
N SER A 219 -10.13 -54.22 -38.97
CA SER A 219 -9.22 -55.37 -39.05
C SER A 219 -8.07 -55.27 -38.03
N GLN A 220 -7.95 -56.37 -37.31
CA GLN A 220 -6.90 -56.75 -36.38
C GLN A 220 -5.50 -56.59 -36.98
N ARG A 221 -4.53 -56.18 -36.16
CA ARG A 221 -3.33 -56.99 -35.81
C ARG A 221 -2.38 -56.23 -34.86
N ARG A 222 -2.21 -56.80 -33.68
CA ARG A 222 -0.96 -56.82 -32.86
C ARG A 222 0.14 -57.59 -33.63
N PRO A 223 1.45 -57.66 -33.22
CA PRO A 223 2.01 -57.44 -31.87
C PRO A 223 3.41 -56.76 -31.80
N THR A 224 3.86 -56.47 -30.54
CA THR A 224 5.26 -56.52 -29.98
C THR A 224 6.39 -55.72 -30.67
N SER A 225 7.41 -55.15 -30.01
CA SER A 225 8.14 -55.55 -28.80
C SER A 225 8.99 -54.38 -28.25
N VAL A 226 9.16 -54.34 -26.92
CA VAL A 226 10.43 -54.22 -26.16
C VAL A 226 11.59 -53.42 -26.78
N VAL A 227 12.08 -52.37 -26.11
CA VAL A 227 13.49 -52.20 -25.67
C VAL A 227 13.55 -51.19 -24.51
N ALA A 228 14.29 -51.56 -23.47
CA ALA A 228 14.65 -50.79 -22.29
C ALA A 228 16.05 -50.17 -22.42
N ALA A 229 16.31 -49.03 -21.75
CA ALA A 229 17.59 -48.58 -21.17
C ALA A 229 17.36 -47.17 -20.56
N ARG A 230 17.40 -46.90 -19.23
CA ARG A 230 18.59 -46.67 -18.37
C ARG A 230 19.70 -45.91 -19.14
N ASN A 231 20.21 -44.73 -18.76
CA ASN A 231 20.88 -44.43 -17.50
C ASN A 231 21.51 -43.01 -17.52
N VAL A 232 21.70 -42.43 -16.32
CA VAL A 232 22.86 -41.65 -15.82
C VAL A 232 22.97 -40.11 -16.03
N SER A 233 23.11 -39.48 -14.85
CA SER A 233 23.65 -38.17 -14.44
C SER A 233 24.74 -37.51 -15.29
N ALA A 234 24.78 -36.18 -15.27
CA ALA A 234 25.85 -35.41 -14.61
C ALA A 234 25.58 -33.88 -14.62
N ARG A 235 25.94 -33.24 -13.50
CA ARG A 235 26.22 -31.81 -13.34
C ARG A 235 27.29 -31.33 -14.33
N VAL A 236 27.33 -30.03 -14.65
CA VAL A 236 28.45 -29.10 -14.40
C VAL A 236 28.13 -27.70 -14.97
N THR A 237 28.87 -26.73 -14.45
CA THR A 237 28.77 -25.27 -14.27
C THR A 237 28.81 -24.33 -15.48
N ASN A 238 28.27 -23.11 -15.23
CA ASN A 238 28.71 -21.74 -15.60
C ASN A 238 29.47 -21.48 -16.92
N GLN A 239 28.98 -20.55 -17.75
CA GLN A 239 29.56 -19.20 -17.97
C GLN A 239 28.96 -18.49 -19.21
N THR A 240 28.64 -17.20 -19.01
CA THR A 240 28.73 -16.03 -19.90
C THR A 240 29.14 -16.20 -21.38
N ARG A 241 28.30 -15.72 -22.32
CA ARG A 241 28.57 -14.54 -23.20
C ARG A 241 27.46 -14.30 -24.26
N SER A 242 27.05 -13.04 -24.33
CA SER A 242 26.85 -12.16 -25.52
C SER A 242 26.13 -12.64 -26.81
N ARG A 243 25.06 -11.88 -27.14
CA ARG A 243 24.64 -11.34 -28.46
C ARG A 243 24.74 -12.24 -29.71
N SER A 244 23.57 -12.53 -30.32
CA SER A 244 23.22 -12.06 -31.67
C SER A 244 21.86 -12.60 -32.14
N ALA A 245 21.18 -11.81 -32.97
CA ALA A 245 19.88 -12.06 -33.57
C ALA A 245 19.87 -13.26 -34.54
N GLY A 246 18.68 -13.86 -34.72
CA GLY A 246 18.39 -14.83 -35.76
C GLY A 246 17.02 -15.49 -35.55
N GLN A 247 16.12 -15.28 -36.50
CA GLN A 247 14.72 -15.72 -36.50
C GLN A 247 14.52 -17.23 -36.55
N GLN A 248 13.25 -17.61 -36.34
CA GLN A 248 12.55 -18.84 -36.72
C GLN A 248 12.53 -19.99 -35.69
N GLN A 249 11.44 -20.06 -34.93
CA GLN A 249 10.58 -21.25 -34.96
C GLN A 249 9.16 -20.92 -34.47
N GLU A 250 8.22 -20.95 -35.42
CA GLU A 250 6.79 -21.12 -35.16
C GLU A 250 6.49 -22.55 -34.67
N ASN A 251 5.28 -22.70 -34.13
CA ASN A 251 4.61 -23.95 -33.74
C ASN A 251 4.89 -24.47 -32.33
N LYS A 252 4.16 -23.89 -31.36
CA LYS A 252 3.17 -24.62 -30.52
C LYS A 252 2.64 -23.70 -29.41
N SER A 253 1.49 -23.07 -29.60
CA SER A 253 0.59 -22.71 -28.49
C SER A 253 -0.77 -22.27 -29.00
N HIS A 254 -1.67 -23.22 -29.20
CA HIS A 254 -3.11 -22.95 -29.29
C HIS A 254 -3.81 -23.80 -28.25
N HIS A 255 -3.65 -23.44 -26.97
CA HIS A 255 -4.61 -23.82 -25.92
C HIS A 255 -4.55 -22.97 -24.63
N THR A 256 -3.79 -21.87 -24.57
CA THR A 256 -3.72 -21.01 -23.36
C THR A 256 -4.39 -19.63 -23.50
N SER A 257 -5.02 -19.33 -24.64
CA SER A 257 -5.56 -17.99 -24.93
C SER A 257 -6.73 -17.59 -24.03
N ASN A 258 -7.60 -18.54 -23.67
CA ASN A 258 -8.78 -18.25 -22.83
C ASN A 258 -8.41 -17.90 -21.37
N SER A 259 -7.36 -18.51 -20.81
CA SER A 259 -6.97 -18.21 -19.42
C SER A 259 -6.29 -16.85 -19.30
N SER A 260 -5.55 -16.41 -20.33
CA SER A 260 -4.85 -15.11 -20.29
C SER A 260 -5.82 -13.94 -20.43
N SER A 261 -6.86 -14.06 -21.27
CA SER A 261 -7.91 -13.02 -21.41
C SER A 261 -8.72 -12.87 -20.11
N GLN A 262 -9.11 -13.99 -19.50
CA GLN A 262 -9.86 -13.97 -18.23
C GLN A 262 -9.04 -13.39 -17.06
N VAL A 263 -7.74 -13.67 -16.99
CA VAL A 263 -6.86 -13.10 -15.98
C VAL A 263 -6.66 -11.59 -16.19
N ALA A 264 -6.55 -11.14 -17.44
CA ALA A 264 -6.47 -9.70 -17.76
C ALA A 264 -7.76 -8.96 -17.39
N MET A 265 -8.92 -9.50 -17.75
CA MET A 265 -10.23 -8.92 -17.39
C MET A 265 -10.46 -8.89 -15.88
N LYS A 266 -10.06 -9.94 -15.15
CA LYS A 266 -10.14 -9.94 -13.69
C LYS A 266 -9.29 -8.82 -13.07
N ARG A 267 -8.05 -8.63 -13.53
CA ARG A 267 -7.17 -7.55 -13.04
C ARG A 267 -7.73 -6.16 -13.36
N LEU A 268 -8.34 -5.99 -14.53
CA LEU A 268 -8.99 -4.74 -14.93
C LEU A 268 -10.18 -4.41 -14.02
N ASN A 269 -10.99 -5.42 -13.69
CA ASN A 269 -12.14 -5.26 -12.79
C ASN A 269 -11.70 -4.97 -11.34
N ASP A 270 -10.64 -5.62 -10.86
CA ASP A 270 -10.06 -5.32 -9.54
C ASP A 270 -9.54 -3.88 -9.45
N LEU A 271 -8.91 -3.37 -10.53
CA LEU A 271 -8.44 -1.99 -10.59
C LEU A 271 -9.59 -0.99 -10.60
N HIS A 272 -10.61 -1.22 -11.44
CA HIS A 272 -11.82 -0.39 -11.48
C HIS A 272 -12.54 -0.35 -10.12
N SER A 273 -12.65 -1.50 -9.45
CA SER A 273 -13.21 -1.58 -8.10
C SER A 273 -12.42 -0.73 -7.09
N LYS A 274 -11.09 -0.81 -7.10
CA LYS A 274 -10.23 -0.01 -6.19
C LYS A 274 -10.36 1.48 -6.42
N VAL A 275 -10.40 1.93 -7.68
CA VAL A 275 -10.60 3.34 -8.05
C VAL A 275 -11.97 3.83 -7.56
N SER A 276 -13.02 3.04 -7.77
CA SER A 276 -14.38 3.37 -7.34
C SER A 276 -14.54 3.45 -5.81
N HIS A 277 -13.92 2.53 -5.07
CA HIS A 277 -13.91 2.56 -3.60
C HIS A 277 -13.14 3.78 -3.06
N PHE A 278 -11.99 4.11 -3.67
CA PHE A 278 -11.22 5.30 -3.29
C PHE A 278 -12.00 6.60 -3.54
N LYS A 279 -12.71 6.70 -4.67
CA LYS A 279 -13.60 7.84 -5.01
C LYS A 279 -14.71 8.00 -3.96
N THR A 280 -15.28 6.89 -3.50
CA THR A 280 -16.33 6.87 -2.48
C THR A 280 -15.81 7.30 -1.11
N ALA A 281 -14.65 6.80 -0.69
CA ALA A 281 -14.02 7.16 0.57
C ALA A 281 -13.64 8.66 0.65
N LEU A 282 -13.16 9.22 -0.46
CA LEU A 282 -12.84 10.65 -0.55
C LEU A 282 -14.09 11.55 -0.52
N HIS A 283 -15.19 11.13 -1.15
CA HIS A 283 -16.45 11.88 -1.09
C HIS A 283 -17.06 11.90 0.31
N GLN A 284 -16.85 10.85 1.11
CA GLN A 284 -17.30 10.79 2.50
C GLN A 284 -16.44 11.60 3.47
N ALA A 285 -15.23 12.00 3.04
CA ALA A 285 -14.31 12.82 3.82
C ALA A 285 -14.48 14.34 3.58
N GLN A 286 -15.32 14.75 2.62
CA GLN A 286 -15.71 16.14 2.35
C GLN A 286 -16.97 16.52 3.13
#